data_AF-A0AAU7L3H2-F1
#
_entry.id   AF-A0AAU7L3H2-F1
#
_cell.length_a   1.000
_cell.length_b   1.000
_cell.length_c   1.000
_cell.angle_alpha   90.00
_cell.angle_beta   90.00
_cell.angle_gamma   90.00
#
_symmetry.space_group_name_H-M   'P 1'
#
loop_
_entity.id
_entity.type
_entity.pdbx_description
1 polymer ?
#
loop_
_entity_poly.entity_id
_entity_poly.type
_entity_poly.pdbx_seq_one_letter_code
_entity_poly.pdbx_strand_id
1 'polypeptide(L)'
;MKQRIVATLALCGALAVPALASANSTWHPTNTEIGYSIAPDHAAMGKTGEQVASELAAAKADRRQWFFTYYNLGKPGWAKQGTSRTRADALAEVEAMTPAERARLDAIYTPG
;
A
#
# COMPACT_ATOMS: atom_id res chain seq x y z
N MET A 1 23.09 -3.49 44.21
CA MET A 1 23.10 -4.86 43.64
C MET A 1 21.91 -5.15 42.74
N LYS A 2 20.65 -4.94 43.18
CA LYS A 2 19.44 -5.28 42.39
C LYS A 2 19.40 -4.66 40.98
N GLN A 3 19.72 -3.37 40.84
CA GLN A 3 19.73 -2.68 39.53
C GLN A 3 20.80 -3.21 38.56
N ARG A 4 21.96 -3.64 39.08
CA ARG A 4 23.03 -4.24 38.26
C ARG A 4 22.62 -5.61 37.73
N ILE A 5 21.96 -6.43 38.55
CA ILE A 5 21.43 -7.74 38.16
C ILE A 5 20.37 -7.58 37.05
N VAL A 6 19.45 -6.61 37.21
CA VAL A 6 18.43 -6.31 36.19
C VAL A 6 19.06 -5.83 34.88
N ALA A 7 20.05 -4.93 34.95
CA ALA A 7 20.74 -4.44 33.76
C ALA A 7 21.53 -5.54 33.01
N THR A 8 22.21 -6.42 33.74
CA THR A 8 22.91 -7.57 33.14
C THR A 8 21.94 -8.54 32.48
N LEU A 9 20.82 -8.88 33.14
CA LEU A 9 19.78 -9.75 32.57
C LEU A 9 19.14 -9.13 31.32
N ALA A 10 18.86 -7.82 31.34
CA ALA A 10 18.31 -7.12 30.18
C ALA A 10 19.29 -7.11 29.00
N LEU A 11 20.58 -6.89 29.25
CA LEU A 11 21.61 -6.93 28.21
C LEU A 11 21.77 -8.34 27.63
N CYS A 12 21.85 -9.37 28.47
CA CYS A 12 21.91 -10.77 28.02
C CYS A 12 20.67 -11.15 27.21
N GLY A 13 19.48 -10.71 27.64
CA GLY A 13 18.23 -10.91 26.89
C GLY A 13 18.28 -10.24 25.52
N ALA A 14 18.70 -8.97 25.46
CA ALA A 14 18.81 -8.22 24.20
C ALA A 14 19.80 -8.84 23.21
N LEU A 15 20.94 -9.36 23.69
CA LEU A 15 21.95 -10.03 22.86
C LEU A 15 21.49 -11.41 22.35
N ALA A 16 20.52 -12.05 23.01
CA ALA A 16 19.96 -13.33 22.58
C ALA A 16 18.84 -13.18 21.53
N VAL A 17 18.22 -11.99 21.39
CA VAL A 17 17.11 -11.75 20.45
C VAL A 17 17.47 -12.09 19.00
N PRO A 18 18.64 -11.70 18.46
CA PRO A 18 18.99 -12.03 17.07
C PRO A 18 19.10 -13.54 16.82
N ALA A 19 19.63 -14.29 17.78
CA ALA A 19 19.76 -15.74 17.66
C ALA A 19 18.39 -16.43 17.65
N LEU A 20 17.45 -15.96 18.48
CA LEU A 20 16.08 -16.46 18.51
C LEU A 20 15.30 -16.10 17.24
N ALA A 21 15.50 -14.89 16.71
CA ALA A 21 14.89 -14.46 15.45
C ALA A 21 15.40 -15.28 14.24
N SER A 22 16.69 -15.62 14.22
CA SER A 22 17.27 -16.46 13.17
C SER A 22 16.73 -17.88 13.18
N ALA A 23 16.41 -18.46 14.34
CA ALA A 23 15.95 -19.83 14.44
C ALA A 23 14.61 -20.06 13.69
N ASN A 24 13.71 -19.08 13.70
CA ASN A 24 12.41 -19.13 13.01
C ASN A 24 12.44 -18.46 11.62
N SER A 25 13.63 -18.12 11.11
CA SER A 25 13.77 -17.55 9.77
C SER A 25 13.59 -18.62 8.71
N THR A 26 12.94 -18.27 7.60
CA THR A 26 12.89 -19.10 6.38
C THR A 26 14.27 -19.19 5.70
N TRP A 27 15.20 -18.30 6.04
CA TRP A 27 16.54 -18.22 5.45
C TRP A 27 17.59 -18.41 6.54
N HIS A 28 18.48 -19.38 6.36
CA HIS A 28 19.59 -19.66 7.28
C HIS A 28 20.92 -19.45 6.58
N PRO A 29 21.88 -18.73 7.18
CA PRO A 29 23.23 -18.63 6.64
C PRO A 29 23.90 -20.02 6.63
N THR A 30 24.60 -20.36 5.54
CA THR A 30 25.34 -21.62 5.42
C THR A 30 26.72 -21.39 4.84
N ASN A 31 27.65 -22.32 5.08
CA ASN A 31 29.01 -22.24 4.54
C ASN A 31 29.13 -22.88 3.14
N THR A 32 28.15 -22.64 2.28
CA THR A 32 28.14 -23.07 0.87
C THR A 32 28.44 -21.86 -0.02
N GLU A 33 28.72 -22.09 -1.31
CA GLU A 33 28.99 -20.99 -2.27
C GLU A 33 27.84 -19.98 -2.37
N ILE A 34 26.59 -20.46 -2.23
CA ILE A 34 25.38 -19.61 -2.25
C ILE A 34 25.21 -18.83 -0.93
N GLY A 35 25.81 -19.30 0.17
CA GLY A 35 25.84 -18.59 1.46
C GLY A 35 24.57 -18.73 2.32
N TYR A 36 23.53 -19.41 1.84
CA TYR A 36 22.29 -19.63 2.60
C TYR A 36 21.57 -20.93 2.21
N SER A 37 20.64 -21.35 3.06
CA SER A 37 19.65 -22.40 2.78
C SER A 37 18.25 -21.90 3.11
N ILE A 38 17.24 -22.51 2.47
CA ILE A 38 15.83 -22.18 2.67
C ILE A 38 15.21 -23.29 3.52
N ALA A 39 14.49 -22.91 4.59
CA ALA A 39 13.67 -23.78 5.44
C ALA A 39 12.19 -23.40 5.26
N PRO A 40 11.49 -23.95 4.26
CA PRO A 40 10.10 -23.57 3.95
C PRO A 40 9.13 -23.86 5.09
N ASP A 41 9.44 -24.85 5.92
CA ASP A 41 8.70 -25.23 7.12
C ASP A 41 8.69 -24.14 8.21
N HIS A 42 9.64 -23.20 8.17
CA HIS A 42 9.68 -22.04 9.05
C HIS A 42 8.82 -20.86 8.55
N ALA A 43 8.20 -20.98 7.36
CA ALA A 43 7.31 -19.95 6.88
C ALA A 43 6.11 -19.83 7.84
N ALA A 44 6.10 -18.76 8.64
CA ALA A 44 4.96 -18.45 9.46
C ALA A 44 3.72 -18.25 8.57
N MET A 45 2.60 -18.83 8.98
CA MET A 45 1.31 -18.53 8.35
C MET A 45 1.10 -17.02 8.46
N GLY A 46 0.97 -16.37 7.30
CA GLY A 46 0.69 -14.94 7.23
C GLY A 46 -0.67 -14.61 7.83
N LYS A 47 -1.04 -13.33 7.79
CA LYS A 47 -2.39 -12.90 8.17
C LYS A 47 -3.42 -13.56 7.25
N THR A 48 -4.52 -14.04 7.83
CA THR A 48 -5.67 -14.44 7.04
C THR A 48 -6.25 -13.22 6.31
N GLY A 49 -6.96 -13.44 5.20
CA GLY A 49 -7.64 -12.33 4.50
C GLY A 49 -8.59 -11.55 5.43
N GLU A 50 -9.20 -12.24 6.39
CA GLU A 50 -10.10 -11.66 7.38
C GLU A 50 -9.36 -10.78 8.39
N GLN A 51 -8.19 -11.20 8.86
CA GLN A 51 -7.32 -10.38 9.70
C GLN A 51 -6.87 -9.12 8.96
N VAL A 52 -6.45 -9.24 7.70
CA VAL A 52 -6.08 -8.09 6.86
C VAL A 52 -7.26 -7.13 6.69
N ALA A 53 -8.45 -7.65 6.41
CA ALA A 53 -9.66 -6.83 6.26
C ALA A 53 -10.01 -6.08 7.55
N SER A 54 -9.88 -6.74 8.71
CA SER A 54 -10.14 -6.12 10.02
C SER A 54 -9.16 -4.98 10.35
N GLU A 55 -7.86 -5.19 10.09
CA GLU A 55 -6.84 -4.18 10.30
C GLU A 55 -7.02 -2.99 9.34
N LEU A 56 -7.38 -3.27 8.09
CA LEU A 56 -7.70 -2.23 7.12
C LEU A 56 -8.90 -1.39 7.58
N ALA A 57 -9.96 -2.02 8.10
CA ALA A 57 -11.11 -1.30 8.64
C ALA A 57 -10.72 -0.42 9.83
N ALA A 58 -9.90 -0.94 10.75
CA ALA A 58 -9.37 -0.17 11.88
C ALA A 58 -8.51 1.02 11.43
N ALA A 59 -7.63 0.82 10.45
CA ALA A 59 -6.79 1.89 9.89
C ALA A 59 -7.62 2.99 9.23
N LYS A 60 -8.74 2.65 8.57
CA LYS A 60 -9.65 3.61 7.94
C LYS A 60 -10.52 4.36 8.95
N ALA A 61 -10.65 3.88 10.18
CA ALA A 61 -11.47 4.53 11.21
C ALA A 61 -10.88 5.88 11.64
N ASP A 62 -9.55 5.98 11.73
CA ASP A 62 -8.88 7.28 11.90
C ASP A 62 -8.75 7.98 10.55
N ARG A 63 -9.78 8.77 10.21
CA ARG A 63 -9.86 9.50 8.94
C ARG A 63 -8.68 10.46 8.73
N ARG A 64 -8.15 11.05 9.80
CA ARG A 64 -7.05 12.02 9.71
C ARG A 64 -5.75 11.31 9.39
N GLN A 65 -5.43 10.24 10.11
CA GLN A 65 -4.25 9.42 9.81
C GLN A 65 -4.38 8.77 8.43
N TRP A 66 -5.54 8.21 8.10
CA TRP A 66 -5.80 7.63 6.79
C TRP A 66 -5.55 8.63 5.65
N PHE A 67 -5.99 9.87 5.81
CA PHE A 67 -5.74 10.93 4.84
C PHE A 67 -4.23 11.18 4.65
N PHE A 68 -3.49 11.40 5.74
CA PHE A 68 -2.06 11.73 5.65
C PHE A 68 -1.19 10.56 5.18
N THR A 69 -1.53 9.33 5.55
CA THR A 69 -0.75 8.15 5.16
C THR A 69 -1.02 7.71 3.72
N TYR A 70 -2.26 7.82 3.23
CA TYR A 70 -2.65 7.20 1.95
C TYR A 70 -3.17 8.17 0.89
N TYR A 71 -3.91 9.21 1.26
CA TYR A 71 -4.50 10.15 0.28
C TYR A 71 -3.64 11.38 -0.02
N ASN A 72 -2.85 11.82 0.96
CA ASN A 72 -1.97 12.98 0.86
C ASN A 72 -0.56 12.62 0.32
N LEU A 73 -0.36 11.38 -0.12
CA LEU A 73 0.88 11.00 -0.79
C LEU A 73 1.01 11.76 -2.11
N GLY A 74 2.21 12.25 -2.40
CA GLY A 74 2.53 12.87 -3.68
C GLY A 74 2.24 11.90 -4.81
N LYS A 75 1.19 12.18 -5.58
CA LYS A 75 0.88 11.38 -6.76
C LYS A 75 1.91 11.69 -7.84
N PRO A 76 2.41 10.69 -8.57
CA PRO A 76 3.29 10.93 -9.70
C PRO A 76 2.64 11.93 -10.67
N GLY A 77 3.41 12.85 -11.25
CA GLY A 77 2.85 13.91 -12.12
C GLY A 77 2.09 13.38 -13.35
N TRP A 78 2.32 12.12 -13.72
CA TRP A 78 1.59 11.41 -14.78
C TRP A 78 0.27 10.79 -14.31
N ALA A 79 0.04 10.66 -13.00
CA ALA A 79 -1.20 10.18 -12.43
C ALA A 79 -2.26 11.29 -12.56
N LYS A 80 -2.85 11.40 -13.76
CA LYS A 80 -4.06 12.19 -13.95
C LYS A 80 -5.13 11.66 -13.01
N GLN A 81 -5.78 12.54 -12.24
CA GLN A 81 -6.97 12.16 -11.49
C GLN A 81 -7.99 11.54 -12.46
N GLY A 82 -8.63 10.44 -12.07
CA GLY A 82 -9.55 9.67 -12.93
C GLY A 82 -10.78 10.43 -13.46
N THR A 83 -10.92 11.71 -13.13
CA THR A 83 -11.95 12.64 -13.59
C THR A 83 -11.34 13.91 -14.17
N SER A 84 -10.23 13.84 -14.90
CA SER A 84 -9.54 15.01 -15.45
C SER A 84 -10.31 15.75 -16.57
N ARG A 85 -11.62 15.53 -16.66
CA ARG A 85 -12.57 16.42 -17.33
C ARG A 85 -13.52 16.96 -16.26
N THR A 86 -13.46 18.26 -16.06
CA THR A 86 -14.41 18.99 -15.25
C THR A 86 -15.70 19.22 -16.03
N ARG A 87 -16.77 19.61 -15.33
CA ARG A 87 -18.00 20.09 -15.99
C ARG A 87 -17.72 21.30 -16.89
N ALA A 88 -16.76 22.14 -16.51
CA ALA A 88 -16.37 23.31 -17.30
C ALA A 88 -15.75 22.90 -18.65
N ASP A 89 -14.91 21.85 -18.66
CA ASP A 89 -14.33 21.31 -19.90
C ASP A 89 -15.41 20.78 -20.85
N ALA A 90 -16.41 20.07 -20.30
CA ALA A 90 -17.53 19.57 -21.09
C ALA A 90 -18.40 20.70 -21.68
N LEU A 91 -18.61 21.80 -20.95
CA LEU A 91 -19.36 22.96 -21.45
C LEU A 91 -18.59 23.71 -22.53
N ALA A 92 -17.27 23.89 -22.35
CA ALA A 92 -16.41 24.53 -23.34
C ALA A 92 -16.43 23.78 -24.68
N GLU A 93 -16.52 22.45 -24.66
CA GLU A 93 -16.66 21.63 -25.87
C GLU A 93 -18.01 21.82 -26.58
N VAL A 94 -19.10 21.97 -25.81
CA VAL A 94 -20.43 22.25 -26.36
C VAL A 94 -20.48 23.65 -26.99
N GLU A 95 -19.84 24.64 -26.35
CA GLU A 95 -19.76 26.02 -26.86
C GLU A 95 -18.86 26.14 -28.09
N ALA A 96 -17.74 25.42 -28.14
CA ALA A 96 -16.82 25.39 -29.28
C ALA A 96 -17.35 24.59 -30.49
N MET A 97 -18.46 23.86 -30.33
CA MET A 97 -19.04 23.02 -31.38
C MET A 97 -19.59 23.86 -32.55
N THR A 98 -19.12 23.56 -33.76
CA THR A 98 -19.61 24.23 -34.97
C THR A 98 -21.05 23.82 -35.29
N PRO A 99 -21.83 24.67 -35.99
CA PRO A 99 -23.18 24.31 -36.43
C PRO A 99 -23.24 23.05 -37.29
N ALA A 100 -22.23 22.82 -38.14
CA ALA A 100 -22.15 21.63 -38.99
C ALA A 100 -21.91 20.35 -38.18
N GLU A 101 -21.01 20.40 -37.19
CA GLU A 101 -20.78 19.26 -36.30
C GLU A 101 -22.01 18.98 -35.43
N ARG A 102 -22.68 20.03 -34.93
CA ARG A 102 -23.93 19.88 -34.20
C ARG A 102 -25.01 19.19 -35.03
N ALA A 103 -25.23 19.63 -36.27
CA ALA A 103 -26.19 19.01 -37.18
C ALA A 103 -25.84 17.55 -37.52
N ARG A 104 -24.55 17.24 -37.69
CA ARG A 104 -24.08 15.86 -37.87
C ARG A 104 -24.39 14.99 -36.66
N LEU A 105 -24.12 15.48 -35.45
CA LEU A 105 -24.39 14.75 -34.20
C LEU A 105 -25.90 14.56 -33.99
N ASP A 106 -26.71 15.57 -34.27
CA ASP A 106 -28.18 15.48 -34.20
C ASP A 106 -28.71 14.39 -35.14
N ALA A 107 -28.16 14.27 -36.35
CA ALA A 107 -28.52 13.20 -37.29
C ALA A 107 -28.11 11.78 -36.83
N ILE A 108 -27.06 11.67 -36.01
CA ILE A 108 -26.56 10.39 -35.47
C ILE A 108 -27.34 9.98 -34.22
N TYR A 109 -27.55 10.91 -33.29
CA TYR A 109 -28.03 10.63 -31.93
C TYR A 109 -29.49 10.99 -31.68
N THR A 110 -30.09 11.80 -32.56
CA THR A 110 -31.53 12.08 -32.57
C THR A 110 -32.14 11.63 -33.90
N PRO A 111 -32.01 10.34 -34.28
CA PRO A 111 -32.76 9.84 -35.41
C PRO A 111 -34.24 9.83 -35.03
N GLY A 112 -35.04 10.56 -35.81
CA GLY A 112 -36.48 10.28 -35.91
C GLY A 112 -36.69 8.92 -36.54
#